data_AF-A0A7V4V935-F1
#
_entry.id   AF-A0A7V4V935-F1
#
_cell.length_a   1.000
_cell.length_b   1.000
_cell.length_c   1.000
_cell.angle_alpha   90.00
_cell.angle_beta   90.00
_cell.angle_gamma   90.00
#
_symmetry.space_group_name_H-M   'P 1'
#
loop_
_entity.id
_entity.type
_entity.pdbx_description
1 polymer ?
#
loop_
_entity_poly.entity_id
_entity_poly.type
_entity_poly.pdbx_seq_one_letter_code
_entity_poly.pdbx_strand_id
1 'polypeptide(L)'
;AKFAGASEQRQKEIADKIEEYLKNINMQDTPPKTSRNMHIDIRKLLNNNDPYKIVKDKYNTIALSMYEKLKDIVKKSKDRLLISLRIAIAGNVIDFGAQIEFELEQDIKEVLTKDFAIFDYEKLKEKLKKEKEILYLGDNTGETVFDRIFIEELKKIYNSKIIYAVKESPIINDATKEDAVFAGLDKLTDIVSTGCNSPGIVLEYCNREFLELFNKSNLIISKGQGNFEALEQEKRPVFFLFKIKCNVVAQYLGVPKESIVLYNKF
;
A
#
# COMPACT_ATOMS: atom_id res chain seq x y z
N ALA A 1 6.69 -10.17 16.75
CA ALA A 1 6.86 -11.14 17.84
C ALA A 1 5.51 -11.67 18.36
N LYS A 2 4.59 -10.80 18.83
CA LYS A 2 3.23 -11.22 19.27
C LYS A 2 2.47 -12.05 18.24
N PHE A 3 2.37 -11.59 16.99
CA PHE A 3 1.70 -12.35 15.91
C PHE A 3 2.33 -13.71 15.60
N ALA A 4 3.61 -13.90 15.94
CA ALA A 4 4.29 -15.19 15.79
C ALA A 4 4.12 -16.10 17.01
N GLY A 5 3.30 -15.72 18.01
CA GLY A 5 3.08 -16.53 19.22
C GLY A 5 4.28 -16.59 20.17
N ALA A 6 5.23 -15.66 20.06
CA ALA A 6 6.40 -15.63 20.93
C ALA A 6 6.01 -15.37 22.40
N SER A 7 6.65 -16.07 23.35
CA SER A 7 6.49 -15.83 24.79
C SER A 7 6.89 -14.40 25.16
N GLU A 8 6.40 -13.87 26.29
CA GLU A 8 6.77 -12.52 26.75
C GLU A 8 8.28 -12.35 26.92
N GLN A 9 8.96 -13.38 27.45
CA GLN A 9 10.42 -13.41 27.54
C GLN A 9 11.06 -13.26 26.15
N ARG A 10 10.60 -14.03 25.15
CA ARG A 10 11.14 -13.95 23.79
C ARG A 10 10.81 -12.61 23.12
N GLN A 11 9.64 -12.03 23.41
CA GLN A 11 9.29 -10.68 22.94
C GLN A 11 10.26 -9.64 23.50
N LYS A 12 10.61 -9.73 24.79
CA LYS A 12 11.59 -8.85 25.43
C LYS A 12 12.98 -9.00 24.81
N GLU A 13 13.47 -10.23 24.65
CA GLU A 13 14.78 -10.49 24.01
C GLU A 13 14.87 -9.90 22.59
N ILE A 14 13.77 -9.96 21.82
CA ILE A 14 13.71 -9.35 20.49
C ILE A 14 13.73 -7.82 20.61
N ALA A 15 12.96 -7.25 21.55
CA ALA A 15 12.94 -5.80 21.77
C ALA A 15 14.31 -5.26 22.16
N ASP A 16 15.03 -5.94 23.06
CA ASP A 16 16.39 -5.57 23.49
C ASP A 16 17.37 -5.54 22.30
N LYS A 17 17.28 -6.54 21.40
CA LYS A 17 18.09 -6.56 20.15
C LYS A 17 17.74 -5.43 19.19
N ILE A 18 16.47 -5.07 19.09
CA ILE A 18 16.05 -3.94 18.24
C ILE A 18 16.51 -2.61 18.83
N GLU A 19 16.52 -2.45 20.15
CA GLU A 19 17.09 -1.26 20.80
C GLU A 19 18.56 -1.06 20.42
N GLU A 20 19.35 -2.14 20.37
CA GLU A 20 20.74 -2.10 19.94
C GLU A 20 20.89 -1.70 18.45
N TYR A 21 20.03 -2.24 17.59
CA TYR A 21 19.98 -1.85 16.17
C TYR A 21 19.69 -0.35 16.01
N LEU A 22 18.72 0.17 16.76
CA LEU A 22 18.30 1.58 16.69
C LEU A 22 19.42 2.57 17.06
N LYS A 23 20.41 2.15 17.86
CA LYS A 23 21.57 3.00 18.22
C LYS A 23 22.49 3.29 17.04
N ASN A 24 22.45 2.48 15.99
CA ASN A 24 23.40 2.52 14.87
C ASN A 24 22.74 2.84 13.52
N ILE A 25 21.51 3.36 13.52
CA ILE A 25 20.79 3.68 12.27
C ILE A 25 21.44 4.85 11.54
N ASN A 26 21.39 4.81 10.20
CA ASN A 26 21.77 5.94 9.38
C ASN A 26 20.60 6.92 9.27
N MET A 27 20.77 8.13 9.81
CA MET A 27 19.73 9.17 9.79
C MET A 27 19.41 9.70 8.38
N GLN A 28 20.22 9.38 7.37
CA GLN A 28 19.94 9.72 5.97
C GLN A 28 19.04 8.70 5.28
N ASP A 29 18.87 7.50 5.85
CA ASP A 29 18.02 6.48 5.27
C ASP A 29 16.54 6.79 5.52
N THR A 30 15.70 6.49 4.54
CA THR A 30 14.26 6.64 4.68
C THR A 30 13.72 5.67 5.74
N PRO A 31 12.60 5.98 6.42
CA PRO A 31 12.00 5.06 7.41
C PRO A 31 11.76 3.64 6.86
N PRO A 32 11.28 3.44 5.62
CA PRO A 32 11.15 2.10 5.04
C PRO A 32 12.49 1.38 4.84
N LYS A 33 13.56 2.11 4.49
CA LYS A 33 14.93 1.56 4.37
C LYS A 33 15.49 1.15 5.74
N THR A 34 15.37 2.01 6.74
CA THR A 34 15.85 1.75 8.12
C THR A 34 15.14 0.54 8.75
N SER A 35 13.83 0.42 8.56
CA SER A 35 13.01 -0.64 9.16
C SER A 35 13.19 -2.02 8.49
N ARG A 36 13.67 -2.07 7.24
CA ARG A 36 13.88 -3.33 6.50
C ARG A 36 14.73 -4.34 7.29
N ASN A 37 15.93 -3.96 7.69
CA ASN A 37 16.87 -4.91 8.33
C ASN A 37 16.36 -5.32 9.71
N MET A 38 15.75 -4.40 10.45
CA MET A 38 15.05 -4.69 11.71
C MET A 38 14.02 -5.81 11.52
N HIS A 39 13.15 -5.73 10.51
CA HIS A 39 12.15 -6.77 10.25
C HIS A 39 12.75 -8.10 9.75
N ILE A 40 13.82 -8.05 8.96
CA ILE A 40 14.57 -9.25 8.57
C ILE A 40 15.11 -9.97 9.81
N ASP A 41 15.71 -9.24 10.74
CA ASP A 41 16.30 -9.82 11.94
C ASP A 41 15.23 -10.32 12.92
N ILE A 42 14.10 -9.61 13.06
CA ILE A 42 12.94 -10.11 13.83
C ILE A 42 12.49 -11.47 13.29
N ARG A 43 12.40 -11.66 11.97
CA ARG A 43 11.99 -12.94 11.36
C ARG A 43 12.97 -14.06 11.65
N LYS A 44 14.28 -13.79 11.54
CA LYS A 44 15.34 -14.76 11.88
C LYS A 44 15.27 -15.16 13.35
N LEU A 45 15.13 -14.18 14.25
CA LEU A 45 15.00 -14.43 15.70
C LEU A 45 13.75 -15.23 16.05
N LEU A 46 12.66 -15.06 15.29
CA LEU A 46 11.44 -15.83 15.48
C LEU A 46 11.46 -17.19 14.78
N ASN A 47 12.47 -17.48 13.95
CA ASN A 47 12.47 -18.62 13.03
C ASN A 47 11.15 -18.73 12.24
N ASN A 48 10.61 -17.59 11.81
CA ASN A 48 9.34 -17.49 11.11
C ASN A 48 9.47 -16.47 9.97
N ASN A 49 9.34 -16.96 8.73
CA ASN A 49 9.50 -16.18 7.51
C ASN A 49 8.34 -15.21 7.23
N ASP A 50 7.16 -15.46 7.81
CA ASP A 50 5.99 -14.58 7.73
C ASP A 50 5.22 -14.56 9.06
N PRO A 51 5.67 -13.76 10.04
CA PRO A 51 4.97 -13.57 11.31
C PRO A 51 3.53 -13.06 11.17
N TYR A 52 3.15 -12.50 10.02
CA TYR A 52 1.89 -11.82 9.81
C TYR A 52 0.90 -12.66 8.98
N LYS A 53 1.26 -13.88 8.55
CA LYS A 53 0.44 -14.69 7.63
C LYS A 53 -1.02 -14.86 8.09
N ILE A 54 -1.23 -15.24 9.34
CA ILE A 54 -2.58 -15.49 9.89
C ILE A 54 -3.43 -14.22 9.87
N VAL A 55 -2.84 -13.08 10.28
CA VAL A 55 -3.57 -11.82 10.30
C VAL A 55 -3.81 -11.28 8.87
N LYS A 56 -2.85 -11.46 7.95
CA LYS A 56 -3.01 -11.20 6.53
C LYS A 56 -4.20 -11.95 5.93
N ASP A 57 -4.29 -13.26 6.17
CA ASP A 57 -5.39 -14.09 5.65
C ASP A 57 -6.76 -13.67 6.20
N LYS A 58 -6.81 -13.32 7.49
CA LYS A 58 -8.02 -12.80 8.13
C LYS A 58 -8.51 -11.53 7.42
N TYR A 59 -7.64 -10.53 7.25
CA TYR A 59 -8.04 -9.25 6.65
C TYR A 59 -8.27 -9.34 5.14
N ASN A 60 -7.58 -10.23 4.43
CA ASN A 60 -7.91 -10.58 3.05
C ASN A 60 -9.37 -11.08 2.95
N THR A 61 -9.77 -11.98 3.85
CA THR A 61 -11.13 -12.53 3.87
C THR A 61 -12.17 -11.47 4.20
N ILE A 62 -11.90 -10.64 5.22
CA ILE A 62 -12.77 -9.51 5.58
C ILE A 62 -12.92 -8.55 4.39
N ALA A 63 -11.81 -8.11 3.79
CA ALA A 63 -11.83 -7.21 2.64
C ALA A 63 -12.64 -7.80 1.47
N LEU A 64 -12.44 -9.08 1.15
CA LEU A 64 -13.17 -9.77 0.09
C LEU A 64 -14.68 -9.85 0.35
N SER A 65 -15.09 -10.02 1.62
CA SER A 65 -16.52 -10.02 1.99
C SER A 65 -17.22 -8.68 1.70
N MET A 66 -16.47 -7.57 1.67
CA MET A 66 -16.99 -6.22 1.40
C MET A 66 -17.08 -5.91 -0.09
N TYR A 67 -16.48 -6.74 -0.95
CA TYR A 67 -16.24 -6.45 -2.36
C TYR A 67 -17.52 -6.08 -3.13
N GLU A 68 -18.58 -6.90 -3.04
CA GLU A 68 -19.82 -6.66 -3.78
C GLU A 68 -20.56 -5.41 -3.30
N LYS A 69 -20.59 -5.17 -1.98
CA LYS A 69 -21.18 -3.95 -1.38
C LYS A 69 -20.45 -2.69 -1.87
N LEU A 70 -19.13 -2.70 -1.89
CA LEU A 70 -18.33 -1.57 -2.36
C LEU A 70 -18.51 -1.35 -3.87
N LYS A 71 -18.60 -2.42 -4.68
CA LYS A 71 -18.92 -2.29 -6.11
C LYS A 71 -20.30 -1.72 -6.37
N ASP A 72 -21.29 -2.05 -5.55
CA ASP A 72 -22.63 -1.47 -5.67
C ASP A 72 -22.61 0.05 -5.39
N ILE A 73 -21.83 0.49 -4.41
CA ILE A 73 -21.59 1.93 -4.16
C ILE A 73 -20.99 2.60 -5.41
N VAL A 74 -19.98 1.99 -6.04
CA VAL A 74 -19.40 2.51 -7.28
C VAL A 74 -20.47 2.65 -8.37
N LYS A 75 -21.24 1.59 -8.63
CA LYS A 75 -22.26 1.57 -9.70
C LYS A 75 -23.32 2.65 -9.52
N LYS A 76 -23.71 2.96 -8.28
CA LYS A 76 -24.73 3.97 -7.95
C LYS A 76 -24.20 5.41 -7.91
N SER A 77 -22.88 5.58 -7.98
CA SER A 77 -22.25 6.90 -7.87
C SER A 77 -22.25 7.66 -9.19
N LYS A 78 -22.40 8.98 -9.10
CA LYS A 78 -22.33 9.89 -10.27
C LYS A 78 -20.93 9.93 -10.90
N ASP A 79 -19.89 10.00 -10.06
CA ASP A 79 -18.50 9.89 -10.49
C ASP A 79 -17.92 8.55 -10.02
N ARG A 80 -17.96 7.56 -10.92
CA ARG A 80 -17.47 6.20 -10.68
C ARG A 80 -15.96 6.14 -10.50
N LEU A 81 -15.22 7.02 -11.17
CA LEU A 81 -13.76 7.07 -11.05
C LEU A 81 -13.37 7.61 -9.68
N LEU A 82 -13.98 8.71 -9.25
CA LEU A 82 -13.67 9.33 -7.96
C LEU A 82 -14.03 8.40 -6.79
N ILE A 83 -15.21 7.78 -6.81
CA ILE A 83 -15.62 6.93 -5.70
C ILE A 83 -14.77 5.66 -5.61
N SER A 84 -14.38 5.07 -6.75
CA SER A 84 -13.52 3.89 -6.75
C SER A 84 -12.09 4.22 -6.32
N LEU A 85 -11.58 5.41 -6.65
CA LEU A 85 -10.33 5.94 -6.12
C LEU A 85 -10.39 6.13 -4.60
N ARG A 86 -11.47 6.70 -4.07
CA ARG A 86 -11.69 6.82 -2.62
C ARG A 86 -11.75 5.45 -1.94
N ILE A 87 -12.40 4.47 -2.56
CA ILE A 87 -12.40 3.07 -2.09
C ILE A 87 -10.98 2.51 -2.03
N ALA A 88 -10.16 2.71 -3.07
CA ALA A 88 -8.77 2.29 -3.04
C ALA A 88 -7.99 2.94 -1.87
N ILE A 89 -8.20 4.23 -1.59
CA ILE A 89 -7.58 4.88 -0.42
C ILE A 89 -8.11 4.29 0.90
N ALA A 90 -9.42 4.00 0.98
CA ALA A 90 -10.04 3.44 2.17
C ALA A 90 -9.47 2.08 2.56
N GLY A 91 -9.02 1.28 1.58
CA GLY A 91 -8.33 0.00 1.85
C GLY A 91 -7.05 0.16 2.68
N ASN A 92 -6.36 1.29 2.59
CA ASN A 92 -5.15 1.60 3.37
C ASN A 92 -5.47 1.87 4.87
N VAL A 93 -6.74 1.97 5.25
CA VAL A 93 -7.12 2.03 6.68
C VAL A 93 -6.80 0.70 7.37
N ILE A 94 -6.82 -0.43 6.66
CA ILE A 94 -6.59 -1.76 7.22
C ILE A 94 -5.17 -1.84 7.81
N ASP A 95 -5.06 -1.69 9.13
CA ASP A 95 -3.83 -1.83 9.89
C ASP A 95 -4.04 -2.89 10.98
N PHE A 96 -3.10 -3.83 11.08
CA PHE A 96 -3.21 -5.01 11.94
C PHE A 96 -3.04 -4.70 13.44
N GLY A 97 -2.93 -3.43 13.83
CA GLY A 97 -2.58 -3.04 15.19
C GLY A 97 -3.71 -2.98 16.22
N ALA A 98 -4.97 -2.73 15.85
CA ALA A 98 -5.99 -2.39 16.86
C ALA A 98 -7.48 -2.54 16.46
N GLN A 99 -7.81 -2.70 15.17
CA GLN A 99 -9.19 -2.45 14.73
C GLN A 99 -10.11 -3.68 14.78
N ILE A 100 -11.28 -3.49 15.39
CA ILE A 100 -12.41 -4.43 15.34
C ILE A 100 -13.14 -4.25 13.99
N GLU A 101 -13.75 -5.30 13.44
CA GLU A 101 -14.47 -5.25 12.14
C GLU A 101 -15.47 -4.09 12.01
N PHE A 102 -16.13 -3.72 13.11
CA PHE A 102 -17.08 -2.60 13.14
C PHE A 102 -16.41 -1.24 12.88
N GLU A 103 -15.18 -1.05 13.34
CA GLU A 103 -14.40 0.18 13.13
C GLU A 103 -14.01 0.33 11.66
N LEU A 104 -13.72 -0.79 10.98
CA LEU A 104 -13.34 -0.79 9.57
C LEU A 104 -14.45 -0.26 8.65
N GLU A 105 -15.71 -0.66 8.86
CA GLU A 105 -16.82 -0.12 8.06
C GLU A 105 -17.00 1.40 8.24
N GLN A 106 -16.80 1.88 9.47
CA GLN A 106 -16.95 3.29 9.80
C GLN A 106 -15.83 4.12 9.18
N ASP A 107 -14.59 3.65 9.28
CA ASP A 107 -13.44 4.32 8.68
C ASP A 107 -13.54 4.38 7.15
N ILE A 108 -14.07 3.32 6.52
CA ILE A 108 -14.34 3.33 5.08
C ILE A 108 -15.37 4.41 4.75
N LYS A 109 -16.49 4.49 5.48
CA LYS A 109 -17.50 5.54 5.27
C LYS A 109 -16.93 6.95 5.46
N GLU A 110 -16.03 7.13 6.42
CA GLU A 110 -15.33 8.39 6.62
C GLU A 110 -14.52 8.74 5.37
N VAL A 111 -13.65 7.85 4.89
CA VAL A 111 -12.82 8.11 3.69
C VAL A 111 -13.65 8.39 2.44
N LEU A 112 -14.82 7.75 2.30
CA LEU A 112 -15.71 7.98 1.15
C LEU A 112 -16.31 9.40 1.13
N THR A 113 -16.47 10.04 2.28
CA THR A 113 -17.11 11.36 2.41
C THR A 113 -16.16 12.50 2.76
N LYS A 114 -14.98 12.19 3.30
CA LYS A 114 -13.97 13.16 3.73
C LYS A 114 -13.44 14.00 2.57
N ASP A 115 -13.15 15.27 2.84
CA ASP A 115 -12.45 16.11 1.88
C ASP A 115 -10.99 15.69 1.74
N PHE A 116 -10.47 15.77 0.52
CA PHE A 116 -9.05 15.56 0.27
C PHE A 116 -8.25 16.76 0.75
N ALA A 117 -7.18 16.52 1.51
CA ALA A 117 -6.26 17.59 1.88
C ALA A 117 -5.36 18.01 0.71
N ILE A 118 -5.05 17.05 -0.17
CA ILE A 118 -4.39 17.29 -1.45
C ILE A 118 -5.13 16.46 -2.50
N PHE A 119 -5.48 17.08 -3.63
CA PHE A 119 -6.39 16.48 -4.61
C PHE A 119 -5.97 16.76 -6.07
N ASP A 120 -4.89 16.12 -6.51
CA ASP A 120 -4.37 16.21 -7.89
C ASP A 120 -5.21 15.38 -8.90
N TYR A 121 -6.53 15.40 -8.76
CA TYR A 121 -7.45 14.53 -9.52
C TYR A 121 -7.57 14.89 -10.99
N GLU A 122 -7.61 16.18 -11.33
CA GLU A 122 -7.64 16.61 -12.74
C GLU A 122 -6.36 16.18 -13.46
N LYS A 123 -5.19 16.33 -12.82
CA LYS A 123 -3.90 15.86 -13.35
C LYS A 123 -3.92 14.35 -13.59
N LEU A 124 -4.45 13.58 -12.64
CA LEU A 124 -4.60 12.13 -12.80
C LEU A 124 -5.52 11.80 -13.98
N LYS A 125 -6.68 12.45 -14.11
CA LYS A 125 -7.61 12.23 -15.23
C LYS A 125 -7.00 12.55 -16.58
N GLU A 126 -6.21 13.63 -16.69
CA GLU A 126 -5.50 13.97 -17.91
C GLU A 126 -4.48 12.90 -18.29
N LYS A 127 -3.73 12.38 -17.31
CA LYS A 127 -2.79 11.30 -17.54
C LYS A 127 -3.48 10.00 -17.93
N LEU A 128 -4.58 9.64 -17.27
CA LEU A 128 -5.40 8.47 -17.60
C LEU A 128 -5.99 8.51 -19.02
N LYS A 129 -6.31 9.70 -19.55
CA LYS A 129 -6.77 9.85 -20.94
C LYS A 129 -5.65 9.58 -21.95
N LYS A 130 -4.41 9.94 -21.62
CA LYS A 130 -3.25 9.88 -22.52
C LYS A 130 -2.56 8.52 -22.48
N GLU A 131 -2.36 7.96 -21.29
CA GLU A 131 -1.57 6.76 -21.08
C GLU A 131 -2.46 5.52 -21.08
N LYS A 132 -2.06 4.51 -21.87
CA LYS A 132 -2.78 3.22 -21.97
C LYS A 132 -2.24 2.14 -21.05
N GLU A 133 -1.03 2.31 -20.53
CA GLU A 133 -0.43 1.39 -19.57
C GLU A 133 -0.21 2.11 -18.24
N ILE A 134 -0.56 1.45 -17.14
CA ILE A 134 -0.44 1.96 -15.78
C ILE A 134 0.38 0.96 -14.97
N LEU A 135 1.47 1.45 -14.39
CA LEU A 135 2.16 0.72 -13.34
C LEU A 135 1.49 1.06 -12.00
N TYR A 136 0.85 0.06 -11.41
CA TYR A 136 0.14 0.19 -10.15
C TYR A 136 0.94 -0.49 -9.05
N LEU A 137 1.40 0.29 -8.06
CA LEU A 137 2.21 -0.21 -6.96
C LEU A 137 1.30 -0.48 -5.76
N GLY A 138 1.12 -1.76 -5.43
CA GLY A 138 0.38 -2.19 -4.25
C GLY A 138 1.12 -1.86 -2.95
N ASP A 139 0.36 -1.83 -1.85
CA ASP A 139 0.90 -1.65 -0.50
C ASP A 139 0.56 -2.86 0.35
N ASN A 140 -0.61 -2.90 0.99
CA ASN A 140 -0.96 -3.91 1.98
C ASN A 140 -1.84 -5.05 1.45
N THR A 141 -1.78 -6.18 2.13
CA THR A 141 -2.79 -7.23 2.07
C THR A 141 -4.16 -6.70 2.53
N GLY A 142 -5.26 -7.25 1.99
CA GLY A 142 -6.61 -6.74 2.18
C GLY A 142 -6.91 -5.50 1.32
N GLU A 143 -6.01 -4.52 1.30
CA GLU A 143 -6.09 -3.34 0.41
C GLU A 143 -6.10 -3.74 -1.08
N THR A 144 -5.46 -4.85 -1.45
CA THR A 144 -5.50 -5.44 -2.80
C THR A 144 -6.92 -5.65 -3.34
N VAL A 145 -7.89 -5.96 -2.48
CA VAL A 145 -9.31 -6.12 -2.87
C VAL A 145 -9.94 -4.76 -3.21
N PHE A 146 -9.57 -3.71 -2.48
CA PHE A 146 -10.05 -2.34 -2.74
C PHE A 146 -9.40 -1.78 -4.00
N ASP A 147 -8.11 -2.05 -4.20
CA ASP A 147 -7.39 -1.74 -5.43
C ASP A 147 -8.05 -2.38 -6.65
N ARG A 148 -8.48 -3.64 -6.54
CA ARG A 148 -9.20 -4.33 -7.61
C ARG A 148 -10.44 -3.54 -8.07
N ILE A 149 -11.19 -2.94 -7.16
CA ILE A 149 -12.38 -2.15 -7.49
C ILE A 149 -12.00 -0.93 -8.34
N PHE A 150 -10.94 -0.21 -7.95
CA PHE A 150 -10.45 0.93 -8.72
C PHE A 150 -9.90 0.50 -10.08
N ILE A 151 -9.11 -0.56 -10.11
CA ILE A 151 -8.53 -1.14 -11.34
C ILE A 151 -9.63 -1.57 -12.31
N GLU A 152 -10.72 -2.19 -11.84
CA GLU A 152 -11.87 -2.51 -12.70
C GLU A 152 -12.44 -1.27 -13.38
N GLU A 153 -12.57 -0.14 -12.67
CA GLU A 153 -13.09 1.11 -13.22
C GLU A 153 -12.08 1.77 -14.17
N LEU A 154 -10.78 1.74 -13.87
CA LEU A 154 -9.72 2.20 -14.79
C LEU A 154 -9.80 1.45 -16.12
N LYS A 155 -9.94 0.12 -16.08
CA LYS A 155 -10.10 -0.71 -17.28
C LYS A 155 -11.39 -0.38 -18.04
N LYS A 156 -12.53 -0.25 -17.34
CA LYS A 156 -13.82 0.05 -17.98
C LYS A 156 -13.87 1.43 -18.62
N ILE A 157 -13.29 2.45 -17.98
CA ILE A 157 -13.40 3.85 -18.41
C ILE A 157 -12.34 4.19 -19.46
N TYR A 158 -11.10 3.72 -19.28
CA TYR A 158 -9.95 4.15 -20.10
C TYR A 158 -9.38 3.05 -21.01
N ASN A 159 -9.85 1.81 -20.85
CA ASN A 159 -9.28 0.61 -21.49
C ASN A 159 -7.79 0.44 -21.20
N SER A 160 -7.38 0.72 -19.96
CA SER A 160 -5.98 0.66 -19.55
C SER A 160 -5.48 -0.79 -19.37
N LYS A 161 -4.26 -1.06 -19.83
CA LYS A 161 -3.44 -2.17 -19.40
C LYS A 161 -2.84 -1.83 -18.04
N ILE A 162 -2.92 -2.75 -17.09
CA ILE A 162 -2.47 -2.54 -15.71
C ILE A 162 -1.41 -3.58 -15.40
N ILE A 163 -0.26 -3.11 -14.93
CA ILE A 163 0.78 -3.95 -14.35
C ILE A 163 0.75 -3.71 -12.85
N TYR A 164 0.41 -4.73 -12.07
CA TYR A 164 0.24 -4.63 -10.62
C TYR A 164 1.49 -5.17 -9.93
N ALA A 165 2.26 -4.27 -9.31
CA ALA A 165 3.53 -4.60 -8.66
C ALA A 165 3.35 -4.81 -7.16
N VAL A 166 3.88 -5.93 -6.67
CA VAL A 166 3.81 -6.37 -5.27
C VAL A 166 5.20 -6.69 -4.70
N LYS A 167 5.30 -6.93 -3.40
CA LYS A 167 6.57 -7.33 -2.77
C LYS A 167 6.99 -8.74 -3.19
N GLU A 168 8.30 -8.97 -3.20
CA GLU A 168 8.88 -10.29 -3.51
C GLU A 168 8.62 -11.30 -2.40
N SER A 169 8.70 -10.83 -1.15
CA SER A 169 8.61 -11.69 0.01
C SER A 169 7.84 -10.98 1.12
N PRO A 170 7.26 -11.74 2.07
CA PRO A 170 6.53 -11.16 3.18
C PRO A 170 7.36 -10.14 3.95
N ILE A 171 6.77 -8.96 4.18
CA ILE A 171 7.34 -7.90 5.00
C ILE A 171 6.18 -7.14 5.64
N ILE A 172 6.06 -7.25 6.97
CA ILE A 172 4.91 -6.73 7.71
C ILE A 172 3.58 -7.24 7.10
N ASN A 173 2.71 -6.35 6.66
CA ASN A 173 1.42 -6.61 6.06
C ASN A 173 1.41 -6.31 4.56
N ASP A 174 2.56 -6.03 3.95
CA ASP A 174 2.63 -5.74 2.53
C ASP A 174 2.19 -6.94 1.69
N ALA A 175 1.49 -6.63 0.59
CA ALA A 175 0.97 -7.62 -0.34
C ALA A 175 2.10 -8.30 -1.13
N THR A 176 1.95 -9.61 -1.26
CA THR A 176 2.75 -10.47 -2.13
C THR A 176 1.92 -10.92 -3.34
N LYS A 177 2.51 -11.72 -4.22
CA LYS A 177 1.80 -12.27 -5.39
C LYS A 177 0.61 -13.11 -4.96
N GLU A 178 0.72 -13.90 -3.90
CA GLU A 178 -0.40 -14.70 -3.38
C GLU A 178 -1.58 -13.81 -2.96
N ASP A 179 -1.32 -12.68 -2.30
CA ASP A 179 -2.35 -11.73 -1.86
C ASP A 179 -3.08 -11.07 -3.03
N ALA A 180 -2.35 -10.71 -4.09
CA ALA A 180 -2.93 -10.13 -5.29
C ALA A 180 -3.78 -11.15 -6.08
N VAL A 181 -3.33 -12.40 -6.17
CA VAL A 181 -4.10 -13.50 -6.76
C VAL A 181 -5.36 -13.78 -5.94
N PHE A 182 -5.25 -13.82 -4.60
CA PHE A 182 -6.41 -13.99 -3.71
C PHE A 182 -7.46 -12.91 -3.94
N ALA A 183 -7.04 -11.64 -4.10
CA ALA A 183 -7.93 -10.55 -4.44
C ALA A 183 -8.54 -10.66 -5.85
N GLY A 184 -8.03 -11.53 -6.72
CA GLY A 184 -8.50 -11.73 -8.10
C GLY A 184 -7.93 -10.71 -9.10
N LEU A 185 -6.80 -10.09 -8.78
CA LEU A 185 -6.13 -9.12 -9.66
C LEU A 185 -5.43 -9.79 -10.86
N ASP A 186 -5.10 -11.07 -10.75
CA ASP A 186 -4.50 -11.89 -11.80
C ASP A 186 -5.39 -11.99 -13.05
N LYS A 187 -6.70 -11.84 -12.88
CA LYS A 187 -7.69 -11.84 -13.97
C LYS A 187 -7.78 -10.52 -14.72
N LEU A 188 -7.20 -9.45 -14.17
CA LEU A 188 -7.37 -8.08 -14.65
C LEU A 188 -6.04 -7.41 -15.02
N THR A 189 -4.93 -7.91 -14.48
CA THR A 189 -3.62 -7.25 -14.47
C THR A 189 -2.49 -8.24 -14.69
N ASP A 190 -1.36 -7.75 -15.19
CA ASP A 190 -0.10 -8.48 -15.15
C ASP A 190 0.52 -8.29 -13.76
N ILE A 191 0.54 -9.34 -12.92
CA ILE A 191 1.13 -9.26 -11.58
C ILE A 191 2.65 -9.46 -11.67
N VAL A 192 3.41 -8.49 -11.18
CA VAL A 192 4.88 -8.51 -11.17
C VAL A 192 5.42 -8.36 -9.75
N SER A 193 6.57 -8.95 -9.49
CA SER A 193 7.31 -8.69 -8.26
C SER A 193 8.24 -7.50 -8.43
N THR A 194 8.26 -6.63 -7.42
CA THR A 194 9.24 -5.54 -7.31
C THR A 194 10.67 -6.05 -7.04
N GLY A 195 10.83 -7.30 -6.56
CA GLY A 195 12.08 -7.78 -5.98
C GLY A 195 12.36 -7.21 -4.58
N CYS A 196 11.56 -6.23 -4.15
CA CYS A 196 11.75 -5.52 -2.89
C CYS A 196 11.29 -6.38 -1.71
N ASN A 197 12.06 -6.30 -0.62
CA ASN A 197 11.77 -6.95 0.66
C ASN A 197 11.86 -5.97 1.85
N SER A 198 11.67 -4.67 1.59
CA SER A 198 11.43 -3.64 2.61
C SER A 198 9.94 -3.31 2.70
N PRO A 199 9.47 -2.71 3.81
CA PRO A 199 8.25 -1.91 3.78
C PRO A 199 8.40 -0.85 2.68
N GLY A 200 7.32 -0.54 1.97
CA GLY A 200 7.41 0.36 0.81
C GLY A 200 8.38 -0.12 -0.29
N ILE A 201 8.51 0.65 -1.37
CA ILE A 201 9.35 0.28 -2.53
C ILE A 201 10.63 1.11 -2.50
N VAL A 202 11.65 0.59 -1.80
CA VAL A 202 13.00 1.17 -1.83
C VAL A 202 13.71 0.65 -3.08
N LEU A 203 13.95 1.52 -4.06
CA LEU A 203 14.47 1.14 -5.38
C LEU A 203 15.83 0.44 -5.33
N GLU A 204 16.68 0.79 -4.35
CA GLU A 204 17.98 0.13 -4.13
C GLU A 204 17.85 -1.38 -3.90
N TYR A 205 16.70 -1.85 -3.42
CA TYR A 205 16.43 -3.26 -3.12
C TYR A 205 15.51 -3.93 -4.15
N CYS A 206 15.14 -3.22 -5.21
CA CYS A 206 14.31 -3.77 -6.26
C CYS A 206 15.13 -4.57 -7.27
N ASN A 207 14.49 -5.54 -7.92
CA ASN A 207 15.13 -6.31 -8.99
C ASN A 207 15.26 -5.45 -10.28
N ARG A 208 16.16 -5.85 -11.16
CA ARG A 208 16.44 -5.12 -12.41
C ARG A 208 15.21 -4.99 -13.31
N GLU A 209 14.42 -6.06 -13.43
CA GLU A 209 13.22 -6.09 -14.29
C GLU A 209 12.20 -5.04 -13.86
N PHE A 210 11.93 -4.93 -12.55
CA PHE A 210 11.06 -3.91 -11.99
C PHE A 210 11.64 -2.52 -12.15
N LEU A 211 12.94 -2.32 -11.94
CA LEU A 211 13.57 -1.01 -12.15
C LEU A 211 13.45 -0.54 -13.60
N GLU A 212 13.64 -1.43 -14.58
CA GLU A 212 13.44 -1.10 -15.99
C GLU A 212 11.97 -0.73 -16.28
N LEU A 213 11.02 -1.50 -15.73
CA LEU A 213 9.59 -1.22 -15.86
C LEU A 213 9.20 0.13 -15.22
N PHE A 214 9.65 0.38 -13.99
CA PHE A 214 9.40 1.61 -13.23
C PHE A 214 9.96 2.84 -13.94
N ASN A 215 11.14 2.74 -14.55
CA ASN A 215 11.75 3.84 -15.30
C ASN A 215 11.09 4.10 -16.67
N LYS A 216 10.48 3.08 -17.29
CA LYS A 216 9.79 3.20 -18.59
C LYS A 216 8.33 3.63 -18.45
N SER A 217 7.74 3.51 -17.27
CA SER A 217 6.31 3.79 -17.05
C SER A 217 5.99 5.29 -17.08
N ASN A 218 5.06 5.68 -17.96
CA ASN A 218 4.62 7.07 -18.09
C ASN A 218 3.53 7.49 -17.09
N LEU A 219 2.85 6.49 -16.49
CA LEU A 219 1.85 6.69 -15.45
C LEU A 219 2.04 5.63 -14.36
N ILE A 220 2.33 6.12 -13.17
CA ILE A 220 2.53 5.30 -11.98
C ILE A 220 1.53 5.75 -10.93
N ILE A 221 0.74 4.80 -10.43
CA ILE A 221 -0.14 4.99 -9.28
C ILE A 221 0.43 4.17 -8.14
N SER A 222 0.72 4.83 -7.01
CA SER A 222 1.35 4.20 -5.86
C SER A 222 0.44 4.29 -4.64
N LYS A 223 0.18 3.16 -4.01
CA LYS A 223 -0.61 3.07 -2.78
C LYS A 223 0.28 3.15 -1.55
N GLY A 224 -0.30 3.56 -0.42
CA GLY A 224 0.39 3.44 0.86
C GLY A 224 1.31 4.59 1.23
N GLN A 225 1.45 4.83 2.53
CA GLN A 225 2.40 5.82 3.05
C GLN A 225 3.85 5.33 2.93
N GLY A 226 4.10 4.03 3.09
CA GLY A 226 5.46 3.48 2.98
C GLY A 226 6.06 3.65 1.59
N ASN A 227 5.26 3.48 0.53
CA ASN A 227 5.70 3.78 -0.83
C ASN A 227 5.92 5.28 -1.04
N PHE A 228 5.09 6.16 -0.47
CA PHE A 228 5.32 7.61 -0.50
C PHE A 228 6.65 7.98 0.13
N GLU A 229 6.93 7.50 1.35
CA GLU A 229 8.19 7.75 2.06
C GLU A 229 9.42 7.21 1.31
N ALA A 230 9.25 6.14 0.52
CA ALA A 230 10.34 5.56 -0.26
C ALA A 230 10.57 6.24 -1.62
N LEU A 231 9.52 6.78 -2.26
CA LEU A 231 9.55 7.20 -3.67
C LEU A 231 9.38 8.71 -3.89
N GLU A 232 8.95 9.50 -2.90
CA GLU A 232 8.64 10.92 -3.11
C GLU A 232 9.86 11.78 -3.56
N GLN A 233 11.06 11.35 -3.20
CA GLN A 233 12.31 12.00 -3.62
C GLN A 233 12.72 11.66 -5.06
N GLU A 234 12.04 10.71 -5.71
CA GLU A 234 12.31 10.35 -7.10
C GLU A 234 11.93 11.49 -8.05
N LYS A 235 12.77 11.70 -9.08
CA LYS A 235 12.58 12.76 -10.08
C LYS A 235 11.58 12.37 -11.17
N ARG A 236 10.54 11.61 -10.83
CA ARG A 236 9.54 11.11 -11.79
C ARG A 236 8.13 11.27 -11.24
N PRO A 237 7.13 11.52 -12.10
CA PRO A 237 5.75 11.72 -11.67
C PRO A 237 5.13 10.40 -11.21
N VAL A 238 4.88 10.30 -9.91
CA VAL A 238 4.12 9.22 -9.27
C VAL A 238 2.87 9.83 -8.63
N PHE A 239 1.69 9.23 -8.87
CA PHE A 239 0.46 9.59 -8.19
C PHE A 239 0.32 8.76 -6.92
N PHE A 240 0.43 9.40 -5.77
CA PHE A 240 0.32 8.73 -4.47
C PHE A 240 -1.12 8.81 -3.97
N LEU A 241 -1.67 7.65 -3.58
CA LEU A 241 -3.02 7.50 -3.02
C LEU A 241 -2.93 6.86 -1.64
N PHE A 242 -3.09 7.67 -0.59
CA PHE A 242 -2.99 7.17 0.77
C PHE A 242 -3.70 8.05 1.80
N LYS A 243 -3.88 7.49 2.99
CA LYS A 243 -4.27 8.20 4.21
C LYS A 243 -3.02 8.48 5.04
N ILE A 244 -2.86 9.69 5.54
CA ILE A 244 -1.70 10.10 6.34
C ILE A 244 -1.86 9.56 7.77
N LYS A 245 -0.95 8.66 8.18
CA LYS A 245 -1.01 7.93 9.46
C LYS A 245 -0.09 8.51 10.54
N CYS A 246 0.91 9.31 10.17
CA CYS A 246 1.89 9.84 11.12
C CYS A 246 2.06 11.37 11.01
N ASN A 247 2.48 11.98 12.12
CA ASN A 247 2.70 13.42 12.20
C ASN A 247 3.86 13.90 11.32
N VAL A 248 4.86 13.04 11.09
CA VAL A 248 6.03 13.38 10.26
C VAL A 248 5.59 13.66 8.83
N VAL A 249 4.81 12.75 8.23
CA VAL A 249 4.29 12.95 6.86
C VAL A 249 3.26 14.08 6.80
N ALA A 250 2.41 14.22 7.83
CA ALA A 250 1.47 15.33 7.94
C ALA A 250 2.19 16.69 7.90
N GLN A 251 3.24 16.86 8.70
CA GLN A 251 4.07 18.07 8.73
C GLN A 251 4.82 18.28 7.41
N TYR A 252 5.40 17.22 6.85
CA TYR A 252 6.11 17.29 5.57
C TYR A 252 5.22 17.81 4.43
N LEU A 253 3.97 17.34 4.38
CA LEU A 253 2.98 17.76 3.37
C LEU A 253 2.21 19.04 3.76
N GLY A 254 2.40 19.57 4.98
CA GLY A 254 1.69 20.75 5.46
C GLY A 254 0.18 20.55 5.64
N VAL A 255 -0.27 19.34 5.97
CA VAL A 255 -1.69 18.98 6.09
C VAL A 255 -1.99 18.24 7.41
N PRO A 256 -3.25 18.17 7.86
CA PRO A 256 -3.59 17.45 9.09
C PRO A 256 -3.31 15.93 9.01
N LYS A 257 -2.93 15.32 10.14
CA LYS A 257 -2.92 13.85 10.26
C LYS A 257 -4.33 13.27 10.01
N GLU A 258 -4.42 12.02 9.55
CA GLU A 258 -5.64 11.33 9.14
C GLU A 258 -6.31 11.89 7.87
N SER A 259 -5.69 12.87 7.21
CA SER A 259 -6.12 13.34 5.90
C SER A 259 -5.94 12.26 4.84
N ILE A 260 -6.81 12.30 3.84
CA ILE A 260 -6.63 11.54 2.60
C ILE A 260 -6.02 12.44 1.53
N VAL A 261 -5.13 11.85 0.73
CA VAL A 261 -4.44 12.58 -0.33
C VAL A 261 -4.44 11.80 -1.64
N LEU A 262 -4.63 12.55 -2.72
CA LEU A 262 -4.14 12.21 -4.04
C LEU A 262 -3.07 13.25 -4.38
N TYR A 263 -1.81 12.83 -4.28
CA TYR A 263 -0.67 13.72 -4.39
C TYR A 263 0.18 13.37 -5.62
N ASN A 264 0.50 14.38 -6.42
CA ASN A 264 1.49 14.30 -7.47
C ASN A 264 2.39 15.54 -7.44
N LYS A 265 3.70 15.32 -7.32
CA LYS A 265 4.70 16.38 -7.18
C LYS A 265 4.86 17.27 -8.42
N PHE A 266 4.38 16.84 -9.59
CA PHE A 266 4.66 17.46 -10.89
C PHE A 266 3.41 18.14 -11.50
#